data_AF-A0A0J8YVZ2-F1
#
_entry.id   AF-A0A0J8YVZ2-F1
#
_cell.length_a   1.000
_cell.length_b   1.000
_cell.length_c   1.000
_cell.angle_alpha   90.00
_cell.angle_beta   90.00
_cell.angle_gamma   90.00
#
_symmetry.space_group_name_H-M   'P 1'
#
loop_
_entity.id
_entity.type
_entity.pdbx_description
1 polymer ?
#
loop_
_entity_poly.entity_id
_entity_poly.type
_entity_poly.pdbx_seq_one_letter_code
_entity_poly.pdbx_strand_id
1 'polypeptide(L)'
;MSRQQLTLLIFLIATLSPLTQAATPKKGDKSSEVVQQQAVDKVNLNTADAATLSAKLNGVGLKKAQAIIEYREKYGLFTDVKQLIEVPGFGESLVSRVIAKLTL
;
A
#
# COMPACT_ATOMS: atom_id res chain seq x y z
N MET A 1 -26.58 50.84 13.06
CA MET A 1 -27.95 50.39 13.39
C MET A 1 -28.19 49.12 12.58
N SER A 2 -28.44 47.92 13.09
CA SER A 2 -28.95 47.46 14.38
C SER A 2 -28.52 45.99 14.53
N ARG A 3 -27.78 45.66 15.59
CA ARG A 3 -27.65 44.28 16.10
C ARG A 3 -27.67 44.38 17.62
N GLN A 4 -28.88 44.50 18.15
CA GLN A 4 -29.24 44.47 19.57
C GLN A 4 -30.18 43.28 19.78
N GLN A 5 -30.20 42.79 21.03
CA GLN A 5 -30.98 41.66 21.58
C GLN A 5 -30.33 40.29 21.28
N LEU A 6 -29.55 39.64 22.16
CA LEU A 6 -29.71 39.36 23.60
C LEU A 6 -31.12 38.82 23.93
N THR A 7 -31.28 37.50 23.84
CA THR A 7 -32.37 36.80 24.54
C THR A 7 -31.81 35.63 25.32
N LEU A 8 -32.10 35.74 26.61
CA LEU A 8 -31.93 34.87 27.75
C LEU A 8 -32.37 33.40 27.59
N LEU A 9 -31.67 32.56 28.37
CA LEU A 9 -32.14 31.50 29.29
C LEU A 9 -32.95 30.28 28.80
N ILE A 10 -32.38 29.13 29.20
CA ILE A 10 -32.98 27.94 29.83
C ILE A 10 -34.00 27.17 29.00
N PHE A 11 -33.64 25.94 28.64
CA PHE A 11 -34.49 24.78 28.94
C PHE A 11 -33.64 23.56 29.33
N LEU A 12 -33.68 23.32 30.65
CA LEU A 12 -33.39 22.06 31.31
C LEU A 12 -34.31 20.96 30.74
N ILE A 13 -33.77 19.94 30.08
CA ILE A 13 -34.47 18.67 29.91
C ILE A 13 -33.48 17.53 30.16
N ALA A 14 -33.55 17.01 31.38
CA ALA A 14 -33.01 15.72 31.75
C ALA A 14 -33.77 14.63 30.99
N THR A 15 -33.06 13.79 30.23
CA THR A 15 -33.59 12.48 29.82
C THR A 15 -32.65 11.39 30.34
N LEU A 16 -33.18 10.72 31.35
CA LEU A 16 -32.60 9.61 32.09
C LEU A 16 -33.04 8.32 31.37
N SER A 17 -32.10 7.52 30.85
CA SER A 17 -32.33 6.10 30.53
C SER A 17 -30.99 5.35 30.44
N PRO A 18 -30.77 4.31 31.26
CA PRO A 18 -29.58 3.48 31.19
C PRO A 18 -29.82 2.31 30.23
N LEU A 19 -29.10 2.27 29.10
CA LEU A 19 -28.92 1.00 28.39
C LEU A 19 -27.85 0.20 29.14
N THR A 20 -28.32 -0.76 29.94
CA THR A 20 -27.52 -1.93 30.29
C THR A 20 -27.45 -2.83 29.06
N GLN A 21 -26.23 -3.15 28.61
CA GLN A 21 -26.01 -4.24 27.66
C GLN A 21 -24.73 -4.97 28.03
N ALA A 22 -24.81 -6.27 27.86
CA ALA A 22 -24.14 -7.28 28.66
C ALA A 22 -22.76 -7.69 28.14
N ALA A 23 -22.13 -8.54 28.96
CA ALA A 23 -21.22 -9.63 28.56
C ALA A 23 -19.73 -9.30 28.33
N THR A 24 -19.00 -9.43 29.45
CA THR A 24 -17.71 -10.14 29.65
C THR A 24 -16.40 -9.66 29.00
N PRO A 25 -15.26 -9.83 29.72
CA PRO A 25 -13.98 -9.20 29.42
C PRO A 25 -13.06 -10.12 28.60
N LYS A 26 -12.24 -9.52 27.72
CA LYS A 26 -11.01 -10.17 27.24
C LYS A 26 -9.91 -9.12 27.02
N LYS A 27 -9.05 -9.03 28.04
CA LYS A 27 -7.59 -8.98 27.98
C LYS A 27 -7.00 -8.75 26.58
N GLY A 28 -6.35 -7.61 26.40
CA GLY A 28 -5.59 -7.28 25.20
C GLY A 28 -4.88 -5.96 25.39
N ASP A 29 -3.78 -6.06 26.13
CA ASP A 29 -2.85 -5.01 26.51
C ASP A 29 -2.56 -4.03 25.36
N LYS A 30 -2.66 -2.73 25.66
CA LYS A 30 -2.15 -1.64 24.84
C LYS A 30 -0.61 -1.62 24.94
N SER A 31 0.03 -2.68 24.48
CA SER A 31 1.46 -2.66 24.22
C SER A 31 1.68 -2.31 22.76
N SER A 32 2.12 -1.07 22.59
CA SER A 32 2.79 -0.59 21.40
C SER A 32 3.90 -1.55 20.97
N GLU A 33 3.60 -2.43 20.03
CA GLU A 33 4.59 -2.92 19.08
C GLU A 33 4.17 -2.44 17.70
N VAL A 34 4.46 -1.16 17.46
CA VAL A 34 4.66 -0.64 16.12
C VAL A 34 5.97 -1.23 15.61
N VAL A 35 6.01 -2.56 15.42
CA VAL A 35 6.93 -3.13 14.45
C VAL A 35 6.31 -2.74 13.12
N GLN A 36 6.64 -1.53 12.67
CA GLN A 36 6.71 -1.22 11.24
C GLN A 36 7.69 -2.24 10.65
N GLN A 37 7.23 -3.47 10.45
CA GLN A 37 7.69 -4.26 9.33
C GLN A 37 7.46 -3.30 8.17
N GLN A 38 8.53 -2.69 7.66
CA GLN A 38 8.49 -2.12 6.33
C GLN A 38 7.96 -3.24 5.46
N ALA A 39 6.65 -3.22 5.18
CA ALA A 39 6.05 -4.02 4.16
C ALA A 39 6.79 -3.57 2.92
N VAL A 40 7.79 -4.37 2.54
CA VAL A 40 8.49 -4.14 1.29
C VAL A 40 7.40 -4.33 0.26
N ASP A 41 6.88 -3.21 -0.26
CA ASP A 41 5.91 -3.20 -1.35
C ASP A 41 6.56 -3.91 -2.54
N LYS A 42 6.42 -5.23 -2.58
CA LYS A 42 6.93 -6.06 -3.66
C LYS A 42 5.98 -5.91 -4.83
N VAL A 43 6.55 -5.81 -6.01
CA VAL A 43 5.80 -5.71 -7.26
C VAL A 43 5.83 -7.05 -7.95
N ASN A 44 4.65 -7.53 -8.34
CA ASN A 44 4.51 -8.78 -9.07
C ASN A 44 4.88 -8.55 -10.55
N LEU A 45 5.88 -9.29 -11.04
CA LEU A 45 6.43 -9.15 -12.39
C LEU A 45 5.45 -9.62 -13.48
N ASN A 46 4.62 -10.61 -13.17
CA ASN A 46 3.68 -11.21 -14.09
C ASN A 46 2.38 -10.42 -14.25
N THR A 47 2.02 -9.61 -13.26
CA THR A 47 0.74 -8.89 -13.24
C THR A 47 0.87 -7.37 -13.24
N ALA A 48 2.01 -6.81 -12.78
CA ALA A 48 2.20 -5.37 -12.79
C ALA A 48 2.24 -4.81 -14.22
N ASP A 49 1.74 -3.59 -14.33
CA ASP A 49 1.81 -2.76 -15.52
C ASP A 49 3.13 -1.98 -15.59
N ALA A 50 3.40 -1.40 -16.76
CA ALA A 50 4.67 -0.72 -17.02
C ALA A 50 4.83 0.52 -16.14
N ALA A 51 3.75 1.24 -15.83
CA ALA A 51 3.84 2.42 -14.98
C ALA A 51 4.18 2.01 -13.55
N THR A 52 3.52 0.99 -12.99
CA THR A 52 3.83 0.45 -11.66
C THR A 52 5.27 -0.05 -11.55
N LEU A 53 5.73 -0.84 -12.53
CA LEU A 53 7.12 -1.32 -12.57
C LEU A 53 8.10 -0.14 -12.61
N SER A 54 7.84 0.87 -13.44
CA SER A 54 8.74 2.03 -13.53
C SER A 54 8.77 2.90 -12.27
N ALA A 55 7.64 3.00 -11.57
CA ALA A 55 7.52 3.81 -10.35
C ALA A 55 8.18 3.14 -9.14
N LYS A 56 8.13 1.81 -9.07
CA LYS A 56 8.59 1.03 -7.91
C LYS A 56 10.03 0.53 -8.06
N LEU A 57 10.55 0.37 -9.27
CA LEU A 57 11.87 -0.20 -9.52
C LEU A 57 12.90 0.89 -9.87
N ASN A 58 13.85 1.11 -8.97
CA ASN A 58 14.91 2.11 -9.17
C ASN A 58 15.80 1.74 -10.38
N GLY A 59 15.92 2.65 -11.36
CA GLY A 59 16.69 2.44 -12.60
C GLY A 59 15.91 1.80 -13.76
N VAL A 60 14.64 1.45 -13.53
CA VAL A 60 13.71 0.96 -14.56
C VAL A 60 12.79 2.11 -14.97
N GLY A 61 13.09 2.76 -16.09
CA GLY A 61 12.17 3.71 -16.70
C GLY A 61 11.07 3.02 -17.51
N LEU A 62 10.10 3.78 -18.03
CA LEU A 62 8.97 3.26 -18.83
C LEU A 62 9.41 2.32 -19.96
N LYS A 63 10.48 2.66 -20.70
CA LYS A 63 11.00 1.81 -21.79
C LYS A 63 11.45 0.43 -21.30
N LYS A 64 12.15 0.36 -20.16
CA LYS A 64 12.58 -0.91 -19.58
C LYS A 64 11.38 -1.68 -19.02
N ALA A 65 10.44 -0.99 -18.39
CA ALA A 65 9.22 -1.61 -17.90
C ALA A 65 8.36 -2.21 -19.04
N GLN A 66 8.30 -1.54 -20.19
CA GLN A 66 7.66 -2.07 -21.40
C GLN A 66 8.34 -3.34 -21.90
N ALA A 67 9.68 -3.37 -21.90
CA ALA A 67 10.43 -4.57 -22.30
C ALA A 67 10.09 -5.79 -21.42
N ILE A 68 9.77 -5.61 -20.13
CA ILE A 68 9.30 -6.69 -19.25
C ILE A 68 7.96 -7.24 -19.74
N ILE A 69 7.02 -6.36 -20.10
CA ILE A 69 5.70 -6.75 -20.60
C ILE A 69 5.85 -7.49 -21.94
N GLU A 70 6.61 -6.92 -22.86
CA GLU A 70 6.87 -7.55 -24.17
C GLU A 70 7.54 -8.92 -24.01
N TYR A 71 8.48 -9.05 -23.06
CA TYR A 71 9.12 -10.31 -22.77
C TYR A 71 8.09 -11.36 -22.30
N ARG A 72 7.22 -11.03 -21.33
CA ARG A 72 6.22 -12.00 -20.85
C ARG A 72 5.14 -12.34 -21.89
N GLU A 73 4.83 -11.40 -22.78
CA GLU A 73 3.89 -11.63 -23.89
C GLU A 73 4.51 -12.55 -24.95
N LYS A 74 5.82 -12.45 -25.19
CA LYS A 74 6.52 -13.22 -26.22
C LYS A 74 7.01 -14.59 -25.75
N TYR A 75 7.53 -14.67 -24.52
CA TYR A 75 8.17 -15.87 -23.98
C TYR A 75 7.34 -16.57 -22.89
N GLY A 76 6.26 -15.94 -22.43
CA GLY A 76 5.42 -16.42 -21.34
C GLY A 76 5.76 -15.80 -19.98
N LEU A 77 5.00 -16.15 -18.96
CA LEU A 77 5.17 -15.60 -17.61
C LEU A 77 6.55 -15.93 -17.02
N PHE A 78 7.05 -15.02 -16.19
CA PHE A 78 8.28 -15.24 -15.44
C PHE A 78 8.08 -16.30 -14.37
N THR A 79 9.02 -17.23 -14.31
CA THR A 79 9.10 -18.33 -13.33
C THR A 79 10.13 -18.07 -12.24
N ASP A 80 11.06 -17.13 -12.48
CA ASP A 80 12.04 -16.65 -11.52
C ASP A 80 12.30 -15.16 -11.74
N VAL A 81 12.51 -14.40 -10.67
CA VAL A 81 12.82 -12.96 -10.76
C VAL A 81 14.16 -12.69 -11.46
N LYS A 82 15.08 -13.66 -11.52
CA LYS A 82 16.38 -13.55 -12.20
C LYS A 82 16.27 -13.62 -13.72
N GLN A 83 15.18 -14.18 -14.26
CA GLN A 83 14.92 -14.17 -15.72
C GLN A 83 14.81 -12.75 -16.29
N LEU A 84 14.68 -11.75 -15.43
CA LEU A 84 14.77 -10.34 -15.81
C LEU A 84 16.08 -10.01 -16.54
N ILE A 85 17.16 -10.77 -16.34
CA ILE A 85 18.43 -10.61 -17.08
C ILE A 85 18.31 -10.90 -18.58
N GLU A 86 17.31 -11.70 -18.98
CA GLU A 86 17.04 -12.04 -20.38
C GLU A 86 16.25 -10.92 -21.09
N VAL A 87 15.71 -9.96 -20.33
CA VAL A 87 14.98 -8.81 -20.86
C VAL A 87 15.96 -7.79 -21.41
N PRO A 88 15.78 -7.30 -22.66
CA PRO A 88 16.70 -6.34 -23.26
C PRO A 88 16.79 -5.05 -22.41
N GLY A 89 18.03 -4.66 -22.07
CA GLY A 89 18.30 -3.49 -21.24
C GLY A 89 18.36 -3.74 -19.73
N PHE A 90 18.24 -5.00 -19.28
CA PHE A 90 18.44 -5.41 -17.89
C PHE A 90 19.79 -6.12 -17.70
N GLY A 91 20.81 -5.36 -17.30
CA GLY A 91 22.10 -5.93 -16.90
C GLY A 91 22.08 -6.44 -15.45
N GLU A 92 23.05 -7.30 -15.10
CA GLU A 92 23.22 -7.92 -13.78
C GLU A 92 23.15 -6.91 -12.61
N SER A 93 23.81 -5.76 -12.76
CA SER A 93 23.85 -4.71 -11.75
C SER A 93 22.48 -4.10 -11.47
N LEU A 94 21.65 -3.96 -12.50
CA LEU A 94 20.30 -3.42 -12.36
C LEU A 94 19.37 -4.49 -11.78
N VAL A 95 19.43 -5.71 -12.32
CA VAL A 95 18.63 -6.85 -11.84
C VAL A 95 18.85 -7.05 -10.35
N SER A 96 20.11 -7.12 -9.90
CA SER A 96 20.45 -7.30 -8.49
C SER A 96 19.87 -6.21 -7.56
N ARG A 97 19.69 -4.99 -8.07
CA ARG A 97 19.08 -3.89 -7.30
C ARG A 97 17.56 -4.04 -7.18
N VAL A 98 16.90 -4.56 -8.21
CA VAL A 98 15.45 -4.62 -8.29
C VAL A 98 14.87 -5.95 -7.78
N ILE A 99 15.62 -7.05 -7.82
CA ILE A 99 15.10 -8.38 -7.41
C ILE A 99 14.54 -8.40 -5.99
N ALA A 100 15.09 -7.60 -5.06
CA ALA A 100 14.61 -7.53 -3.68
C ALA A 100 13.20 -6.91 -3.57
N LYS A 101 12.78 -6.16 -4.59
CA LYS A 101 11.47 -5.51 -4.70
C LYS A 101 10.50 -6.28 -5.60
N LEU A 102 10.87 -7.45 -6.10
CA LEU A 102 10.07 -8.22 -7.04
C LEU A 102 9.46 -9.48 -6.40
N THR A 103 8.32 -9.88 -6.95
CA THR A 103 7.68 -11.18 -6.78
C THR A 103 7.15 -11.65 -8.13
N LEU A 104 6.75 -12.91 -8.22
CA LEU A 104 6.09 -13.51 -9.40
C LEU A 104 4.57 -13.48 -9.25
#